data_AF-G0QGY1-F1
#
_entry.id   AF-G0QGY1-F1
#
_cell.length_a   1.000
_cell.length_b   1.000
_cell.length_c   1.000
_cell.angle_alpha   90.00
_cell.angle_beta   90.00
_cell.angle_gamma   90.00
#
_symmetry.space_group_name_H-M   'P 1'
#
loop_
_entity.id
_entity.type
_entity.pdbx_description
1 polymer ?
#
loop_
_entity_poly.entity_id
_entity_poly.type
_entity_poly.pdbx_seq_one_letter_code
_entity_poly.pdbx_strand_id
1 'polypeptide(L)' 'MDSDQAKLLLPATSVLELVGVLTLLTNEGAIVPNFDLGFSVPTVLPSDIQGMLFLIAGATTTAYAVMNMKK' A
#
# COMPACT_ATOMS: atom_id res chain seq x y z
N MET A 1 -4.86 -6.01 20.64
CA MET A 1 -5.66 -5.16 19.73
C MET A 1 -7.07 -5.68 19.81
N ASP A 2 -8.06 -4.82 20.03
CA ASP A 2 -9.45 -5.26 20.13
C ASP A 2 -9.89 -5.86 18.78
N SER A 3 -10.76 -6.87 18.80
CA SER A 3 -11.24 -7.56 17.60
C SER A 3 -11.86 -6.59 16.59
N ASP A 4 -12.39 -5.47 17.07
CA ASP A 4 -12.99 -4.42 16.26
C ASP A 4 -11.96 -3.56 15.50
N GLN A 5 -10.75 -3.39 16.05
CA GLN A 5 -9.66 -2.72 15.31
C GLN A 5 -9.14 -3.61 14.18
N ALA A 6 -9.07 -4.92 14.38
CA ALA A 6 -8.66 -5.86 13.33
C ALA A 6 -9.68 -5.90 12.18
N LYS A 7 -10.99 -5.83 12.47
CA LYS A 7 -12.04 -5.71 11.45
C LYS A 7 -11.92 -4.40 10.66
N LEU A 8 -11.52 -3.29 11.31
CA LEU A 8 -11.35 -2.00 10.66
C LEU A 8 -10.08 -1.93 9.79
N LEU A 9 -9.05 -2.72 10.12
CA LEU A 9 -7.79 -2.76 9.38
C LEU A 9 -7.89 -3.53 8.07
N LEU A 10 -8.73 -4.57 7.98
CA LEU A 10 -8.88 -5.38 6.77
C LEU A 10 -9.26 -4.57 5.50
N PRO A 11 -10.24 -3.65 5.55
CA PRO A 11 -10.52 -2.76 4.41
C PRO A 11 -9.32 -1.89 4.04
N ALA A 12 -8.60 -1.36 5.02
CA ALA A 12 -7.45 -0.49 4.79
C ALA A 12 -6.29 -1.26 4.12
N THR A 13 -6.05 -2.51 4.53
CA THR A 13 -5.02 -3.33 3.89
C THR A 13 -5.39 -3.73 2.47
N SER A 14 -6.67 -4.02 2.19
CA SER A 14 -7.14 -4.26 0.82
C SER A 14 -6.95 -3.06 -0.11
N VAL A 15 -7.18 -1.83 0.38
CA VAL A 15 -6.89 -0.60 -0.39
C VAL A 15 -5.39 -0.48 -0.64
N LEU A 16 -4.57 -0.76 0.37
CA LEU A 16 -3.12 -0.70 0.23
C LEU A 16 -2.61 -1.71 -0.82
N GLU A 17 -3.10 -2.94 -0.80
CA GLU A 17 -2.77 -3.97 -1.79
C GLU A 17 -3.24 -3.56 -3.20
N LEU A 18 -4.45 -3.01 -3.33
CA LEU A 18 -4.97 -2.51 -4.61
C LEU A 18 -4.09 -1.41 -5.17
N VAL A 19 -3.68 -0.44 -4.35
CA VAL A 19 -2.75 0.64 -4.74
C VAL A 19 -1.41 0.04 -5.15
N GLY A 20 -0.91 -0.97 -4.45
CA GLY A 20 0.30 -1.69 -4.80
C GLY A 20 0.22 -2.34 -6.18
N VAL A 21 -0.85 -3.09 -6.46
CA VAL A 21 -1.10 -3.70 -7.78
C VAL A 21 -1.19 -2.63 -8.87
N LEU A 22 -1.94 -1.57 -8.64
CA LEU A 22 -2.08 -0.49 -9.62
C LEU A 22 -0.74 0.18 -9.91
N THR A 23 0.08 0.44 -8.90
CA THR A 23 1.43 1.00 -9.06
C THR A 23 2.32 0.12 -9.94
N LEU A 24 2.25 -1.20 -9.77
CA LEU A 24 3.00 -2.16 -10.61
C LEU A 24 2.45 -2.22 -12.05
N LEU A 25 1.13 -2.15 -12.22
CA LEU A 25 0.49 -2.25 -13.53
C LEU A 25 0.65 -0.98 -14.36
N THR A 26 0.49 0.19 -13.74
CA THR A 26 0.58 1.48 -14.44
C THR A 26 2.02 1.95 -14.59
N ASN A 27 2.94 1.38 -13.81
CA ASN A 27 4.33 1.85 -13.69
C ASN A 27 4.41 3.32 -13.26
N GLU A 28 3.34 3.85 -12.66
CA GLU A 28 3.26 5.19 -12.11
C GLU A 28 3.40 5.11 -10.60
N GLY A 29 4.34 5.88 -10.03
CA GLY A 29 4.54 5.94 -8.59
C GLY A 29 3.32 6.55 -7.90
N ALA A 30 2.78 5.89 -6.87
CA ALA A 30 1.62 6.39 -6.13
C ALA A 30 1.95 7.51 -5.13
N ILE A 31 3.23 7.67 -4.75
CA ILE A 31 3.65 8.60 -3.68
C ILE A 31 4.10 9.95 -4.23
N VAL A 32 4.70 9.97 -5.43
CA VAL A 32 5.17 11.21 -6.06
C VAL A 32 4.15 11.64 -7.10
N PRO A 33 3.50 12.79 -6.91
CA PRO A 33 2.52 13.21 -7.88
C PRO A 33 3.18 13.66 -9.19
N ASN A 34 2.67 13.15 -10.31
CA ASN A 34 3.02 13.58 -11.67
C ASN A 34 2.37 14.93 -12.03
N PHE A 35 2.33 15.89 -11.09
CA PHE A 35 1.94 17.26 -11.44
C PHE A 35 3.12 17.88 -12.18
N ASP A 36 2.88 18.42 -13.37
CA ASP A 36 3.88 19.24 -14.06
C ASP A 36 4.02 20.57 -13.32
N LEU A 37 4.98 20.62 -12.39
CA LEU A 37 5.31 21.81 -11.61
C LEU A 37 6.21 22.78 -12.39
N GLY A 38 6.50 22.50 -13.68
CA GLY A 38 7.52 23.19 -14.46
C GLY A 38 8.96 22.78 -14.08
N PHE A 39 9.11 21.80 -13.18
CA PHE A 39 10.37 21.16 -12.82
C PHE A 39 10.13 19.71 -12.38
N SER A 40 11.07 18.82 -12.68
CA SER A 40 11.00 17.42 -12.29
C SER A 40 11.33 17.23 -10.80
N VAL A 41 10.37 16.72 -10.01
CA VAL A 41 10.66 16.25 -8.64
C VAL A 41 11.36 14.88 -8.75
N PRO A 42 12.55 14.70 -8.16
CA PRO A 42 13.23 13.41 -8.22
C PRO A 42 12.37 12.33 -7.57
N THR A 43 12.05 11.29 -8.33
CA THR A 43 11.34 10.13 -7.80
C THR A 43 12.26 9.42 -6.80
N VAL A 44 11.89 9.44 -5.51
CA VAL A 44 12.73 8.89 -4.43
C VAL A 44 12.85 7.37 -4.51
N LEU A 45 11.83 6.69 -5.04
CA LEU A 45 11.81 5.24 -5.23
C LEU A 45 11.20 4.88 -6.59
N PRO A 46 11.73 3.89 -7.32
CA PRO A 46 11.07 3.30 -8.49
C PRO A 46 9.65 2.78 -8.15
N SER A 47 8.73 2.91 -9.10
CA SER A 47 7.35 2.39 -9.08
C SER A 47 7.28 0.91 -8.71
N ASP A 48 8.17 0.08 -9.27
CA ASP A 48 8.23 -1.35 -8.96
C ASP A 48 8.48 -1.62 -7.47
N ILE A 49 9.37 -0.84 -6.86
CA ILE A 49 9.69 -0.96 -5.43
C ILE A 49 8.54 -0.43 -4.59
N GLN A 50 7.90 0.67 -4.99
CA GLN A 50 6.72 1.20 -4.29
C GLN A 50 5.56 0.18 -4.30
N GLY A 51 5.26 -0.39 -5.47
CA GLY A 51 4.20 -1.39 -5.62
C GLY A 51 4.45 -2.64 -4.78
N MET A 52 5.67 -3.18 -4.83
CA MET A 52 6.09 -4.30 -3.99
C MET A 52 5.99 -3.99 -2.48
N LEU A 53 6.38 -2.79 -2.06
CA LEU A 53 6.29 -2.38 -0.66
C LEU A 53 4.83 -2.31 -0.19
N PHE A 54 3.92 -1.79 -1.00
CA PHE A 54 2.50 -1.75 -0.68
C PHE A 54 1.89 -3.15 -0.56
N LEU A 55 2.28 -4.07 -1.44
CA LEU A 55 1.84 -5.47 -1.36
C LEU A 55 2.37 -6.17 -0.09
N ILE A 56 3.65 -5.99 0.24
CA ILE A 56 4.24 -6.59 1.45
C ILE A 56 3.60 -6.00 2.71
N ALA A 57 3.45 -4.68 2.77
CA ALA A 57 2.81 -4.00 3.89
C ALA A 57 1.35 -4.44 4.05
N GLY A 58 0.62 -4.58 2.94
CA GLY A 58 -0.75 -5.08 2.92
C GLY A 58 -0.84 -6.51 3.44
N ALA A 59 -0.05 -7.42 2.88
CA ALA A 59 -0.05 -8.83 3.25
C ALA A 59 0.36 -9.06 4.72
N THR A 60 1.39 -8.35 5.21
CA THR A 60 1.83 -8.46 6.61
C THR A 60 0.78 -7.92 7.57
N THR A 61 0.13 -6.80 7.23
CA THR A 61 -0.93 -6.21 8.05
C THR A 61 -2.20 -7.06 8.03
N THR A 62 -2.55 -7.66 6.88
CA THR A 62 -3.66 -8.62 6.76
C THR A 62 -3.38 -9.87 7.60
N ALA A 63 -2.18 -10.45 7.51
CA ALA A 63 -1.78 -11.59 8.33
C ALA A 63 -1.87 -11.26 9.83
N TYR A 64 -1.38 -10.08 10.23
CA TYR A 64 -1.48 -9.60 11.61
C TYR A 64 -2.95 -9.40 12.05
N ALA A 65 -3.80 -8.80 11.21
CA ALA A 65 -5.21 -8.60 11.52
C ALA A 65 -5.93 -9.94 11.72
N VAL A 66 -5.75 -10.90 10.80
CA VAL A 66 -6.36 -12.24 10.90
C VAL A 66 -5.89 -13.00 12.15
N MET A 67 -4.60 -12.91 12.48
CA MET A 67 -4.06 -13.56 13.70
C MET A 67 -4.66 -12.98 14.98
N ASN A 68 -4.97 -11.68 15.01
CA ASN A 68 -5.60 -11.03 16.18
C ASN A 68 -7.12 -11.19 16.23
N MET A 69 -7.79 -11.55 15.12
CA MET A 69 -9.22 -11.90 15.13
C MET A 69 -9.49 -13.32 15.64
N LYS A 70 -8.47 -14.20 15.58
CA LYS A 70 -8.57 -15.60 16.05
C LYS A 70 -8.16 -15.79 17.52
N LYS A 71 -7.66 -14.74 18.18
CA LYS A 71 -7.40 -14.70 19.62
C LYS A 71 -8.60 -14.15 20.35
#